data_AF-A0A949ZIG6-F1
#
_entry.id   AF-A0A949ZIG6-F1
#
_cell.length_a   1.000
_cell.length_b   1.000
_cell.length_c   1.000
_cell.angle_alpha   90.00
_cell.angle_beta   90.00
_cell.angle_gamma   90.00
#
_symmetry.space_group_name_H-M   'P 1'
#
loop_
_entity.id
_entity.type
_entity.pdbx_description
1 polymer ?
#
loop_
_entity_poly.entity_id
_entity_poly.type
_entity_poly.pdbx_seq_one_letter_code
_entity_poly.pdbx_strand_id
1 'polypeptide(L)'
;MRAILDTSVFIARETGRLMRELPTGAETAISVITCAELRIGVLMATDAAVRARRLSTFEAALRDHQPRPVDEGVADAFAGLVATMRPAGRNPRVLDGLIA
;
A
#
# COMPACT_ATOMS: atom_id res chain seq x y z
N MET A 1 3.87 12.67 14.07
CA MET A 1 4.24 11.28 13.71
C MET A 1 3.92 11.07 12.24
N ARG A 2 4.75 10.35 11.48
CA ARG A 2 4.52 10.06 10.06
C ARG A 2 4.21 8.58 9.87
N ALA A 3 3.26 8.25 9.01
CA ALA A 3 2.87 6.86 8.72
C ALA A 3 2.68 6.65 7.22
N ILE A 4 3.06 5.46 6.74
CA ILE A 4 2.75 4.97 5.40
C ILE A 4 1.55 4.05 5.49
N LEU A 5 0.51 4.31 4.68
CA LEU A 5 -0.65 3.45 4.61
C LEU A 5 -0.41 2.38 3.55
N ASP A 6 -0.49 1.12 3.97
CA ASP A 6 -0.41 -0.05 3.11
C ASP A 6 -1.71 -0.26 2.31
N THR A 7 -1.64 -1.01 1.21
CA THR A 7 -2.74 -1.39 0.33
C THR A 7 -3.89 -2.04 1.09
N SER A 8 -3.59 -2.83 2.12
CA SER A 8 -4.59 -3.49 2.96
C SER A 8 -5.56 -2.50 3.65
N VAL A 9 -5.10 -1.29 3.98
CA VAL A 9 -5.93 -0.21 4.57
C VAL A 9 -7.07 0.18 3.63
N PHE A 10 -6.76 0.30 2.34
CA PHE A 10 -7.71 0.71 1.32
C PHE A 10 -8.68 -0.42 0.95
N ILE A 11 -8.18 -1.64 0.85
CA ILE A 11 -9.01 -2.83 0.60
C ILE A 11 -10.01 -3.06 1.75
N ALA A 12 -9.58 -2.86 2.99
CA ALA A 12 -10.48 -3.00 4.13
C ALA A 12 -11.59 -1.93 4.13
N ARG A 13 -11.27 -0.67 3.77
CA ARG A 13 -12.30 0.37 3.55
C ARG A 13 -13.25 0.01 2.41
N GLU A 14 -12.74 -0.55 1.31
CA GLU A 14 -13.54 -1.00 0.17
C GLU A 14 -14.53 -2.11 0.55
N THR A 15 -14.09 -3.06 1.37
CA THR A 15 -14.86 -4.26 1.75
C THR A 15 -15.74 -4.06 2.99
N GLY A 16 -15.75 -2.84 3.56
CA GLY A 16 -16.47 -2.56 4.81
C GLY A 16 -15.91 -3.29 6.03
N ARG A 17 -14.66 -3.76 5.96
CA ARG A 17 -13.99 -4.42 7.08
C ARG A 17 -13.64 -3.39 8.14
N LEU A 18 -13.83 -3.75 9.41
CA LEU A 18 -13.51 -2.87 10.54
C LEU A 18 -12.02 -2.49 10.50
N MET A 19 -11.74 -1.20 10.41
CA MET A 19 -10.39 -0.66 10.46
C MET A 19 -10.07 -0.22 11.88
N ARG A 20 -8.87 -0.55 12.36
CA ARG A 20 -8.35 0.09 13.56
C ARG A 20 -8.17 1.58 13.29
N GLU A 21 -8.59 2.42 14.22
CA GLU A 21 -8.45 3.87 14.09
C GLU A 21 -7.00 4.24 13.77
N LEU A 22 -6.83 5.03 12.71
CA LEU A 22 -5.53 5.62 12.40
C LEU A 22 -5.16 6.59 13.52
N PRO A 23 -3.88 6.70 13.91
CA PRO A 23 -3.47 7.62 14.96
C PRO A 23 -3.89 9.06 14.62
N THR A 24 -4.71 9.66 15.47
CA THR A 24 -5.18 11.05 15.29
C THR A 24 -3.99 12.00 15.24
N GLY A 25 -3.93 12.84 14.20
CA GLY A 25 -2.85 13.82 14.01
C GLY A 25 -1.55 13.27 13.40
N ALA A 26 -1.53 12.02 12.89
CA ALA A 26 -0.42 11.54 12.08
C ALA A 26 -0.48 12.11 10.65
N GLU A 27 0.67 12.58 10.15
CA GLU A 27 0.84 12.87 8.73
C GLU A 27 0.92 11.53 7.98
N THR A 28 -0.04 11.26 7.09
CA THR A 28 -0.13 9.98 6.36
C THR A 28 0.27 10.16 4.90
N ALA A 29 0.98 9.18 4.36
CA ALA A 29 1.30 9.09 2.94
C ALA A 29 1.07 7.65 2.44
N ILE A 30 1.13 7.45 1.13
CA ILE A 30 1.06 6.13 0.49
C ILE A 30 2.31 5.89 -0.34
N SER A 31 2.67 4.62 -0.57
CA SER A 31 3.73 4.26 -1.52
C SER A 31 3.18 4.28 -2.96
N VAL A 32 4.01 4.59 -3.95
CA VAL A 32 3.68 4.34 -5.36
C VAL A 32 3.38 2.85 -5.64
N ILE A 33 3.93 1.93 -4.82
CA ILE A 33 3.62 0.50 -4.90
C ILE A 33 2.15 0.26 -4.52
N THR A 34 1.66 0.88 -3.45
CA THR A 34 0.24 0.83 -3.07
C THR A 34 -0.67 1.35 -4.17
N CYS A 35 -0.29 2.44 -4.83
CA CYS A 35 -1.03 2.95 -6.00
C CYS A 35 -1.10 1.92 -7.13
N ALA A 36 0.02 1.23 -7.42
CA ALA A 36 0.07 0.20 -8.45
C ALA A 36 -0.83 -0.99 -8.09
N GLU A 37 -0.80 -1.47 -6.85
CA GLU A 37 -1.65 -2.57 -6.39
C GLU A 37 -3.14 -2.25 -6.49
N LEU A 38 -3.56 -1.06 -6.06
CA LEU A 38 -4.93 -0.59 -6.21
C LEU A 38 -5.34 -0.53 -7.69
N ARG A 39 -4.47 0.01 -8.55
CA ARG A 39 -4.74 0.11 -9.99
C ARG A 39 -4.83 -1.27 -10.65
N ILE A 40 -3.97 -2.22 -10.28
CA ILE A 40 -4.06 -3.63 -10.71
C ILE A 40 -5.43 -4.21 -10.32
N GLY A 41 -5.88 -3.95 -9.08
CA GLY A 41 -7.20 -4.34 -8.61
C GLY A 41 -8.34 -3.82 -9.50
N VAL A 42 -8.27 -2.57 -9.96
CA VAL A 42 -9.24 -1.98 -10.90
C VAL A 42 -9.18 -2.68 -12.25
N LEU A 43 -7.99 -2.86 -12.81
CA LEU A 43 -7.80 -3.42 -14.15
C LEU A 43 -8.20 -4.90 -14.24
N MET A 44 -8.05 -5.64 -13.14
CA MET A 44 -8.40 -7.06 -13.07
C MET A 44 -9.86 -7.33 -12.69
N ALA A 45 -10.64 -6.30 -12.36
CA ALA A 45 -12.04 -6.48 -11.98
C ALA A 45 -12.92 -6.78 -13.22
N THR A 46 -13.47 -7.99 -13.26
CA THR A 46 -14.37 -8.46 -14.31
C THR A 46 -15.81 -7.96 -14.14
N ASP A 47 -16.27 -7.86 -12.88
CA ASP A 47 -17.58 -7.29 -12.55
C ASP A 47 -17.56 -5.75 -12.56
N ALA A 48 -18.58 -5.15 -13.18
CA ALA A 48 -18.65 -3.69 -13.35
C ALA A 48 -18.84 -2.95 -12.02
N ALA A 49 -19.63 -3.49 -11.09
CA ALA A 49 -19.84 -2.88 -9.79
C ALA A 49 -18.58 -2.96 -8.91
N VAL A 50 -17.87 -4.09 -8.95
CA VAL A 50 -16.54 -4.25 -8.31
C VAL A 50 -15.54 -3.26 -8.91
N ARG A 51 -15.47 -3.15 -10.24
CA ARG A 51 -14.54 -2.23 -10.90
C ARG A 51 -14.80 -0.77 -10.52
N ALA A 52 -16.07 -0.34 -10.51
CA ALA A 52 -16.45 1.01 -10.12
C ALA A 52 -16.03 1.34 -8.68
N ARG A 53 -16.27 0.40 -7.74
CA ARG A 53 -15.89 0.56 -6.35
C ARG A 53 -14.38 0.65 -6.16
N ARG A 54 -13.61 -0.25 -6.80
CA ARG A 54 -12.13 -0.21 -6.76
C ARG A 54 -11.57 1.07 -7.37
N LEU A 55 -12.18 1.57 -8.45
CA LEU A 55 -11.77 2.82 -9.07
C LEU A 55 -11.98 3.99 -8.10
N SER A 56 -13.13 4.03 -7.43
CA SER A 56 -13.40 5.04 -6.40
C SER A 56 -12.38 4.99 -5.26
N THR A 57 -12.01 3.80 -4.78
CA THR A 57 -10.96 3.63 -3.77
C THR A 57 -9.60 4.14 -4.25
N PHE A 58 -9.20 3.80 -5.48
CA PHE A 58 -7.94 4.27 -6.08
C PHE A 58 -7.91 5.80 -6.23
N GLU A 59 -8.99 6.40 -6.72
CA GLU A 59 -9.10 7.85 -6.87
C GLU A 59 -9.11 8.58 -5.53
N ALA A 60 -9.76 8.02 -4.51
CA ALA A 60 -9.72 8.56 -3.15
C ALA A 60 -8.30 8.53 -2.58
N ALA A 61 -7.58 7.41 -2.76
CA ALA A 61 -6.20 7.29 -2.30
C ALA A 61 -5.27 8.36 -2.90
N LEU A 62 -5.39 8.63 -4.21
CA LEU A 62 -4.60 9.67 -4.89
C LEU A 62 -5.00 11.10 -4.55
N ARG A 63 -6.28 11.32 -4.19
CA ARG A 63 -6.79 12.64 -3.81
C ARG A 63 -6.39 13.00 -2.39
N ASP A 64 -6.45 12.02 -1.50
CA ASP A 64 -6.29 12.24 -0.06
C ASP A 64 -4.81 12.14 0.39
N HIS A 65 -3.94 11.53 -0.44
CA HIS A 65 -2.55 11.28 -0.09
C HIS A 65 -1.60 11.61 -1.23
N GLN A 66 -0.40 12.06 -0.89
CA GLN A 66 0.70 12.24 -1.83
C GLN A 66 1.54 10.95 -1.90
N PRO A 67 1.61 10.26 -3.05
CA PRO A 67 2.43 9.06 -3.19
C PRO A 67 3.92 9.36 -3.04
N ARG A 68 4.62 8.54 -2.25
CA ARG A 68 6.08 8.56 -2.11
C ARG A 68 6.71 7.61 -3.14
N PRO A 69 7.74 8.07 -3.89
CA PRO A 69 8.41 7.23 -4.87
C PRO A 69 9.23 6.12 -4.20
N VAL A 70 9.50 5.07 -4.96
CA VAL A 70 10.59 4.13 -4.65
C VAL A 70 11.85 4.70 -5.28
N ASP A 71 12.76 5.20 -4.45
CA ASP A 71 14.04 5.78 -4.84
C ASP A 71 15.21 4.92 -4.35
N GLU A 72 16.44 5.42 -4.51
CA GLU A 72 17.66 4.74 -4.08
C GLU A 72 17.64 4.41 -2.57
N GLY A 73 17.10 5.31 -1.74
CA GLY A 73 17.01 5.08 -0.30
C GLY A 73 16.05 3.95 0.05
N VAL A 74 14.91 3.85 -0.64
CA VAL A 74 13.98 2.72 -0.48
C VAL A 74 14.63 1.42 -0.97
N ALA A 75 15.38 1.47 -2.07
CA ALA A 75 16.07 0.29 -2.60
C ALA A 75 17.10 -0.26 -1.61
N ASP A 76 17.91 0.61 -1.00
CA ASP A 76 18.90 0.23 0.01
C ASP A 76 18.24 -0.35 1.28
N ALA A 77 17.15 0.28 1.75
CA ALA A 77 16.40 -0.21 2.89
C ALA A 77 15.79 -1.60 2.64
N PHE A 78 15.19 -1.81 1.46
CA PHE A 78 14.67 -3.10 1.05
C PHE A 78 15.76 -4.18 0.98
N ALA A 79 16.91 -3.85 0.40
CA ALA A 79 18.05 -4.76 0.34
C ALA A 79 18.52 -5.17 1.75
N GLY A 80 18.63 -4.20 2.67
CA GLY A 80 18.95 -4.44 4.08
C GLY A 80 17.91 -5.32 4.78
N LEU A 81 16.62 -5.05 4.57
CA LEU A 81 15.52 -5.87 5.10
C LEU A 81 15.64 -7.33 4.61
N VAL A 82 15.82 -7.53 3.32
CA VAL A 82 15.96 -8.88 2.74
C VAL A 82 17.21 -9.59 3.25
N ALA A 83 18.34 -8.89 3.34
CA ALA A 83 19.60 -9.45 3.83
C ALA A 83 19.53 -9.90 5.29
N THR A 84 18.74 -9.22 6.12
CA THR A 84 18.55 -9.61 7.53
C THR A 84 17.52 -10.74 7.70
N MET A 85 16.49 -10.80 6.84
CA MET A 85 15.44 -11.83 6.93
C MET A 85 15.87 -13.20 6.39
N ARG A 86 16.63 -13.22 5.29
CA ARG A 86 17.00 -14.47 4.60
C ARG A 86 17.78 -15.46 5.47
N PRO A 87 18.81 -15.07 6.25
CA PRO A 87 19.51 -15.98 7.16
C PRO A 87 18.59 -16.61 8.20
N ALA A 88 17.48 -15.94 8.57
CA ALA A 88 16.47 -16.45 9.48
C ALA A 88 15.42 -17.34 8.79
N GLY A 89 15.63 -17.73 7.53
CA GLY A 89 14.69 -18.52 6.74
C GLY A 89 13.42 -17.77 6.34
N ARG A 90 13.41 -16.43 6.45
CA ARG A 90 12.27 -15.58 6.11
C ARG A 90 12.53 -14.87 4.80
N ASN A 91 11.52 -14.81 3.93
CA ASN A 91 11.59 -14.08 2.69
C ASN A 91 10.39 -13.12 2.62
N PRO A 92 10.61 -11.79 2.65
CA PRO A 92 9.50 -10.85 2.53
C PRO A 92 8.87 -10.98 1.15
N ARG A 93 7.55 -10.76 1.08
CA ARG A 93 6.89 -10.54 -0.22
C ARG A 93 7.46 -9.25 -0.79
N VAL A 94 7.80 -9.25 -2.08
CA VAL A 94 8.56 -8.15 -2.69
C VAL A 94 7.83 -6.81 -2.58
N LEU A 95 6.52 -6.78 -2.88
CA LEU A 95 5.73 -5.54 -2.80
C LEU A 95 5.61 -5.04 -1.35
N ASP A 96 5.25 -5.93 -0.42
CA ASP A 96 5.17 -5.60 1.01
C ASP A 96 6.52 -5.09 1.55
N GLY A 97 7.63 -5.70 1.13
CA GLY A 97 8.98 -5.28 1.52
C GLY A 97 9.38 -3.91 0.96
N LEU A 98 8.84 -3.49 -0.18
CA LEU A 98 9.04 -2.15 -0.73
C LEU A 98 8.15 -1.09 -0.07
N ILE A 99 7.19 -1.49 0.77
CA ILE A 99 6.31 -0.60 1.53
C ILE A 99 6.77 -0.47 3.00
N ALA A 100 7.42 -1.52 3.53
CA ALA A 100 7.75 -1.71 4.96
C ALA A 100 8.79 -0.74 5.55
#